data_AF-K9X8E2-F1
#
_entry.id   AF-K9X8E2-F1
#
_cell.length_a   1.000
_cell.length_b   1.000
_cell.length_c   1.000
_cell.angle_alpha   90.00
_cell.angle_beta   90.00
_cell.angle_gamma   90.00
#
_symmetry.space_group_name_H-M   'P 1'
#
loop_
_entity.id
_entity.type
_entity.pdbx_description
1 polymer ?
#
loop_
_entity_poly.entity_id
_entity_poly.type
_entity_poly.pdbx_seq_one_letter_code
_entity_poly.pdbx_strand_id
1 'polypeptide(L)'
;MNQQEFDDDKSISNSNQESAVNAMDLLLDDKWFRKSIQGEEEVGGNIGAGLDWGSGFSQLLLNPELFYRLKTLRISLNWEVRLLLKDWNLGTATSTAFATARGKLLERLRLPTPNIREHIQAVLQRDEFFGEEFISNRQVLRKLLGVMLTEKDWEIIASVAADALKQQIIPLLSDSENNNQSQIL
;
A
#
# COMPACT_ATOMS: atom_id res chain seq x y z
N MET A 1 -15.03 -64.22 -39.05
CA MET A 1 -15.92 -63.34 -38.24
C MET A 1 -15.26 -61.97 -38.28
N ASN A 2 -15.53 -61.11 -39.26
CA ASN A 2 -16.75 -60.35 -39.59
C ASN A 2 -17.24 -59.43 -38.45
N GLN A 3 -17.40 -58.15 -38.83
CA GLN A 3 -18.16 -57.04 -38.22
C GLN A 3 -17.42 -56.19 -37.16
N GLN A 4 -17.39 -54.85 -37.18
CA GLN A 4 -17.95 -53.83 -38.10
C GLN A 4 -17.36 -52.45 -37.73
N GLU A 5 -17.26 -51.55 -38.71
CA GLU A 5 -16.96 -50.11 -38.61
C GLU A 5 -17.90 -49.35 -37.66
N PHE A 6 -17.46 -48.21 -37.14
CA PHE A 6 -18.21 -46.94 -37.21
C PHE A 6 -17.25 -45.75 -37.02
N ASP A 7 -17.04 -45.02 -38.11
CA ASP A 7 -16.50 -43.65 -38.14
C ASP A 7 -17.57 -42.61 -37.72
N ASP A 8 -17.07 -41.40 -37.44
CA ASP A 8 -17.75 -40.12 -37.18
C ASP A 8 -18.37 -39.96 -35.76
N ASP A 9 -18.14 -38.90 -34.99
CA ASP A 9 -18.05 -37.48 -35.38
C ASP A 9 -17.33 -36.64 -34.30
N LYS A 10 -16.86 -35.48 -34.74
CA LYS A 10 -16.17 -34.39 -34.04
C LYS A 10 -16.77 -34.01 -32.68
N SER A 11 -15.92 -33.59 -31.75
CA SER A 11 -15.95 -32.18 -31.29
C SER A 11 -14.85 -31.83 -30.27
N ILE A 12 -14.07 -30.82 -30.66
CA ILE A 12 -13.78 -29.62 -29.87
C ILE A 12 -12.83 -29.82 -28.67
N SER A 13 -11.55 -29.59 -28.97
CA SER A 13 -10.67 -28.67 -28.25
C SER A 13 -11.37 -27.82 -27.19
N ASN A 14 -11.04 -28.06 -25.93
CA ASN A 14 -10.70 -26.99 -25.00
C ASN A 14 -9.72 -27.57 -23.99
N SER A 15 -8.46 -27.67 -24.43
CA SER A 15 -7.37 -27.58 -23.47
C SER A 15 -7.50 -26.19 -22.83
N ASN A 16 -8.01 -26.15 -21.60
CA ASN A 16 -7.71 -25.05 -20.70
C ASN A 16 -6.20 -25.11 -20.43
N GLN A 17 -5.41 -24.73 -21.43
CA GLN A 17 -4.15 -24.08 -21.17
C GLN A 17 -4.54 -22.75 -20.54
N GLU A 18 -4.75 -22.75 -19.23
CA GLU A 18 -4.37 -21.61 -18.42
C GLU A 18 -2.96 -21.28 -18.87
N SER A 19 -2.83 -20.25 -19.72
CA SER A 19 -1.52 -19.79 -20.14
C SER A 19 -0.78 -19.53 -18.85
N ALA A 20 0.23 -20.34 -18.56
CA ALA A 20 1.13 -20.10 -17.46
C ALA A 20 1.78 -18.76 -17.77
N VAL A 21 1.14 -17.67 -17.35
CA VAL A 21 1.60 -16.34 -17.64
C VAL A 21 2.91 -16.24 -16.89
N ASN A 22 3.99 -16.16 -17.66
CA ASN A 22 5.32 -16.11 -17.08
C ASN A 22 5.37 -14.90 -16.15
N ALA A 23 5.73 -15.12 -14.89
CA ALA A 23 5.81 -14.05 -13.90
C ALA A 23 6.75 -12.92 -14.36
N MET A 24 7.76 -13.23 -15.17
CA MET A 24 8.63 -12.23 -15.78
C MET A 24 7.94 -11.40 -16.86
N ASP A 25 7.05 -12.00 -17.65
CA ASP A 25 6.27 -11.28 -18.67
C ASP A 25 5.23 -10.36 -18.03
N LEU A 26 4.66 -10.76 -16.89
CA LEU A 26 3.77 -9.91 -16.08
C LEU A 26 4.49 -8.72 -15.43
N LEU A 27 5.77 -8.87 -15.06
CA LEU A 27 6.58 -7.78 -14.50
C LEU A 27 6.97 -6.72 -15.53
N LEU A 28 7.11 -7.13 -16.80
CA LEU A 28 7.46 -6.25 -17.91
C LEU A 28 6.23 -5.62 -18.59
N ASP A 29 5.02 -6.13 -18.30
CA ASP A 29 3.77 -5.53 -18.74
C ASP A 29 3.40 -4.35 -17.84
N ASP A 30 3.62 -3.15 -18.36
CA ASP A 30 3.36 -1.86 -17.70
C ASP A 30 1.92 -1.72 -17.17
N LYS A 31 0.94 -2.35 -17.83
CA LYS A 31 -0.48 -2.28 -17.45
C LYS A 31 -0.77 -3.23 -16.29
N TRP A 32 -0.23 -4.45 -16.33
CA TRP A 32 -0.32 -5.39 -15.21
C TRP A 32 0.46 -4.90 -13.99
N PHE A 33 1.63 -4.31 -14.20
CA PHE A 33 2.44 -3.71 -13.15
C PHE A 33 1.71 -2.56 -12.44
N ARG A 34 1.09 -1.64 -13.18
CA ARG A 34 0.26 -0.57 -12.58
C ARG A 34 -0.94 -1.13 -11.83
N LYS A 35 -1.58 -2.17 -12.36
CA LYS A 35 -2.75 -2.79 -11.74
C LYS A 35 -2.41 -3.58 -10.47
N SER A 36 -1.23 -4.21 -10.41
CA SER A 36 -0.75 -4.91 -9.22
C SER A 36 -0.32 -3.93 -8.12
N ILE A 37 0.29 -2.79 -8.48
CA ILE A 37 0.54 -1.68 -7.54
C ILE A 37 -0.78 -1.18 -6.96
N GLN A 38 -1.78 -0.93 -7.80
CA GLN A 38 -3.08 -0.41 -7.36
C GLN A 38 -3.83 -1.42 -6.46
N GLY A 39 -3.92 -2.68 -6.88
CA GLY A 39 -4.58 -3.73 -6.09
C GLY A 39 -3.87 -4.02 -4.77
N GLU A 40 -2.58 -3.71 -4.67
CA GLU A 40 -1.86 -3.79 -3.42
C GLU A 40 -2.06 -2.58 -2.51
N GLU A 41 -2.03 -1.38 -3.08
CA GLU A 41 -2.32 -0.13 -2.35
C GLU A 41 -3.68 -0.23 -1.64
N GLU A 42 -4.65 -0.94 -2.26
CA GLU A 42 -5.96 -1.25 -1.69
C GLU A 42 -5.94 -2.21 -0.48
N VAL A 43 -5.04 -3.20 -0.45
CA VAL A 43 -4.94 -4.19 0.66
C VAL A 43 -3.82 -3.89 1.66
N GLY A 44 -3.07 -2.79 1.46
CA GLY A 44 -1.98 -2.40 2.33
C GLY A 44 -0.70 -3.24 2.20
N GLY A 45 -0.52 -4.01 1.13
CA GLY A 45 0.72 -4.79 0.88
C GLY A 45 1.91 -3.91 0.45
N ASN A 46 3.13 -4.45 0.31
CA ASN A 46 4.38 -3.70 -0.03
C ASN A 46 5.00 -3.82 -1.47
N ILE A 47 4.56 -4.72 -2.34
CA ILE A 47 4.73 -4.96 -3.81
C ILE A 47 4.62 -3.73 -4.77
N GLY A 48 4.35 -2.52 -4.30
CA GLY A 48 5.00 -1.34 -4.87
C GLY A 48 6.55 -1.50 -4.94
N ALA A 49 7.08 -2.59 -4.33
CA ALA A 49 8.30 -3.37 -4.57
C ALA A 49 9.61 -2.58 -4.61
N GLY A 50 9.54 -1.29 -4.30
CA GLY A 50 10.63 -0.38 -4.59
C GLY A 50 10.93 -0.27 -6.09
N LEU A 51 9.94 -0.35 -6.97
CA LEU A 51 10.18 -0.18 -8.42
C LEU A 51 9.70 1.17 -8.95
N ASP A 52 8.72 1.79 -8.31
CA ASP A 52 8.27 3.15 -8.65
C ASP A 52 8.61 4.16 -7.55
N TRP A 53 9.81 4.74 -7.67
CA TRP A 53 10.33 5.80 -6.78
C TRP A 53 10.24 7.19 -7.40
N GLY A 54 9.52 7.35 -8.52
CA GLY A 54 9.48 8.59 -9.28
C GLY A 54 10.88 9.09 -9.70
N SER A 55 10.98 10.39 -9.94
CA SER A 55 12.22 11.05 -10.38
C SER A 55 13.05 11.62 -9.24
N GLY A 56 12.53 11.59 -8.00
CA GLY A 56 13.16 12.23 -6.84
C GLY A 56 14.54 11.70 -6.47
N PHE A 57 14.74 10.39 -6.70
CA PHE A 57 15.92 9.66 -6.26
C PHE A 57 16.54 8.80 -7.35
N SER A 58 16.31 9.12 -8.64
CA SER A 58 16.76 8.29 -9.77
C SER A 58 18.26 7.97 -9.76
N GLN A 59 19.09 8.86 -9.23
CA GLN A 59 20.54 8.60 -9.06
C GLN A 59 20.84 7.65 -7.89
N LEU A 60 20.06 7.67 -6.82
CA LEU A 60 20.20 6.73 -5.70
C LEU A 60 19.78 5.31 -6.09
N LEU A 61 18.85 5.18 -7.03
CA LEU A 61 18.43 3.88 -7.59
C LEU A 61 19.57 3.14 -8.30
N LEU A 62 20.61 3.86 -8.75
CA LEU A 62 21.78 3.26 -9.40
C LEU A 62 22.77 2.67 -8.40
N ASN A 63 22.64 2.98 -7.10
CA ASN A 63 23.45 2.41 -6.03
C ASN A 63 22.62 1.36 -5.27
N PRO A 64 22.94 0.05 -5.38
CA PRO A 64 22.18 -1.02 -4.74
C PRO A 64 22.04 -0.88 -3.23
N GLU A 65 23.07 -0.35 -2.55
CA GLU A 65 23.06 -0.14 -1.12
C GLU A 65 22.10 0.99 -0.72
N LEU A 66 22.20 2.14 -1.39
CA LEU A 66 21.31 3.29 -1.12
C LEU A 66 19.86 2.95 -1.47
N PHE A 67 19.65 2.14 -2.52
CA PHE A 67 18.36 1.60 -2.86
C PHE A 67 17.78 0.71 -1.75
N TYR A 68 18.59 -0.19 -1.17
CA TYR A 68 18.18 -1.00 -0.04
C TYR A 68 17.82 -0.13 1.17
N ARG A 69 18.67 0.84 1.51
CA ARG A 69 18.41 1.80 2.60
C ARG A 69 17.11 2.59 2.39
N LEU A 70 16.82 3.00 1.16
CA LEU A 70 15.57 3.70 0.82
C LEU A 70 14.34 2.81 0.97
N LYS A 71 14.42 1.52 0.58
CA LYS A 71 13.37 0.52 0.86
C LYS A 71 13.13 0.37 2.36
N THR A 72 14.19 0.16 3.12
CA THR A 72 14.15 0.02 4.59
C THR A 72 13.53 1.25 5.24
N LEU A 73 13.90 2.46 4.78
CA LEU A 73 13.34 3.72 5.26
C LEU A 73 11.83 3.79 5.00
N ARG A 74 11.37 3.49 3.79
CA ARG A 74 9.93 3.47 3.44
C ARG A 74 9.14 2.52 4.35
N ILE A 75 9.64 1.30 4.54
CA ILE A 75 9.02 0.30 5.41
C ILE A 75 8.91 0.84 6.84
N SER A 76 10.02 1.40 7.35
CA SER A 76 10.11 1.92 8.72
C SER A 76 9.16 3.12 8.93
N LEU A 77 9.05 4.02 7.95
CA LEU A 77 8.14 5.17 8.01
C LEU A 77 6.67 4.73 8.01
N ASN A 78 6.31 3.77 7.14
CA ASN A 78 4.95 3.22 7.13
C ASN A 78 4.61 2.56 8.48
N TRP A 79 5.56 1.82 9.05
CA TRP A 79 5.37 1.19 10.34
C TRP A 79 5.19 2.22 11.47
N GLU A 80 6.03 3.25 11.52
CA GLU A 80 5.92 4.31 12.53
C GLU A 80 4.59 5.09 12.41
N VAL A 81 4.14 5.41 11.19
CA VAL A 81 2.82 6.04 10.99
C VAL A 81 1.69 5.14 11.46
N ARG A 82 1.75 3.84 11.18
CA ARG A 82 0.75 2.89 11.68
C ARG A 82 0.69 2.87 13.20
N LEU A 83 1.84 2.95 13.87
CA LEU A 83 1.91 3.04 15.33
C LEU A 83 1.29 4.34 15.83
N LEU A 84 1.57 5.49 15.21
CA LEU A 84 0.98 6.77 15.59
C LEU A 84 -0.54 6.78 15.43
N LEU A 85 -1.06 6.21 14.33
CA LEU A 85 -2.50 6.13 14.10
C LEU A 85 -3.21 5.12 15.01
N LYS A 86 -2.49 4.09 15.47
CA LYS A 86 -3.02 3.16 16.48
C LYS A 86 -3.36 3.91 17.78
N ASP A 87 -2.54 4.88 18.17
CA ASP A 87 -2.76 5.68 19.38
C ASP A 87 -4.01 6.58 19.28
N TRP A 88 -4.53 6.81 18.08
CA TRP A 88 -5.77 7.57 17.86
C TRP A 88 -7.04 6.76 18.16
N ASN A 89 -6.92 5.44 18.41
CA ASN A 89 -8.04 4.55 18.75
C ASN A 89 -9.22 4.61 17.75
N LEU A 90 -8.92 4.69 16.45
CA LEU A 90 -9.92 4.87 15.38
C LEU A 90 -10.75 3.62 15.06
N GLY A 91 -10.54 2.50 15.78
CA GLY A 91 -11.22 1.24 15.52
C GLY A 91 -11.11 0.81 14.05
N THR A 92 -12.24 0.59 13.41
CA THR A 92 -12.36 0.17 12.00
C THR A 92 -11.87 1.22 11.00
N ALA A 93 -11.85 2.52 11.36
CA ALA A 93 -11.34 3.58 10.48
C ALA A 93 -9.81 3.67 10.45
N THR A 94 -9.11 2.87 11.28
CA THR A 94 -7.64 2.82 11.30
C THR A 94 -7.06 2.43 9.93
N SER A 95 -7.71 1.49 9.21
CA SER A 95 -7.24 1.06 7.89
C SER A 95 -7.33 2.18 6.86
N THR A 96 -8.44 2.92 6.82
CA THR A 96 -8.64 4.06 5.92
C THR A 96 -7.66 5.18 6.22
N ALA A 97 -7.51 5.56 7.50
CA ALA A 97 -6.54 6.57 7.93
C ALA A 97 -5.11 6.19 7.54
N PHE A 98 -4.75 4.91 7.75
CA PHE A 98 -3.43 4.40 7.41
C PHE A 98 -3.19 4.39 5.89
N ALA A 99 -4.18 3.99 5.09
CA ALA A 99 -4.08 4.03 3.63
C ALA A 99 -3.86 5.46 3.11
N THR A 100 -4.60 6.44 3.65
CA THR A 100 -4.43 7.85 3.31
C THR A 100 -3.03 8.35 3.67
N ALA A 101 -2.56 8.08 4.90
CA ALA A 101 -1.24 8.51 5.36
C ALA A 101 -0.11 7.88 4.52
N ARG A 102 -0.25 6.59 4.20
CA ARG A 102 0.69 5.86 3.34
C ARG A 102 0.74 6.44 1.93
N GLY A 103 -0.40 6.75 1.34
CA GLY A 103 -0.47 7.40 0.02
C GLY A 103 0.29 8.73 0.01
N LYS A 104 0.10 9.55 1.06
CA LYS A 104 0.84 10.81 1.22
C LYS A 104 2.34 10.60 1.38
N LEU A 105 2.79 9.64 2.19
CA LEU A 105 4.21 9.33 2.30
C LEU A 105 4.81 8.90 0.96
N LEU A 106 4.11 8.05 0.22
CA LEU A 106 4.56 7.57 -1.09
C LEU A 106 4.69 8.72 -2.10
N GLU A 107 3.71 9.63 -2.13
CA GLU A 107 3.75 10.85 -2.94
C GLU A 107 5.03 11.66 -2.67
N ARG A 108 5.36 11.88 -1.39
CA ARG A 108 6.55 12.63 -0.95
C ARG A 108 7.86 11.89 -1.20
N LEU A 109 7.86 10.55 -1.19
CA LEU A 109 9.02 9.75 -1.55
C LEU A 109 9.28 9.76 -3.06
N ARG A 110 8.21 9.74 -3.88
CA ARG A 110 8.31 9.77 -5.35
C ARG A 110 8.77 11.14 -5.87
N LEU A 111 8.22 12.21 -5.29
CA LEU A 111 8.47 13.60 -5.69
C LEU A 111 8.81 14.47 -4.47
N PRO A 112 9.97 14.25 -3.83
CA PRO A 112 10.37 15.01 -2.66
C PRO A 112 10.69 16.45 -3.03
N THR A 113 10.21 17.40 -2.22
CA THR A 113 10.71 18.78 -2.24
C THR A 113 12.19 18.82 -1.86
N PRO A 114 12.95 19.89 -2.19
CA PRO A 114 14.36 19.98 -1.82
C PRO A 114 14.62 19.74 -0.32
N ASN A 115 13.80 20.35 0.55
CA ASN A 115 13.90 20.16 2.00
C ASN A 115 13.69 18.69 2.42
N ILE A 116 12.65 18.03 1.88
CA ILE A 116 12.38 16.61 2.18
C ILE A 116 13.53 15.73 1.67
N ARG A 117 14.03 16.03 0.47
CA ARG A 117 15.13 15.29 -0.16
C ARG A 117 16.40 15.33 0.69
N GLU A 118 16.78 16.52 1.17
CA GLU A 118 17.95 16.70 2.04
C GLU A 118 17.82 15.89 3.33
N HIS A 119 16.66 15.92 3.98
CA HIS A 119 16.42 15.15 5.20
C HIS A 119 16.48 13.64 4.95
N ILE A 120 15.90 13.16 3.85
CA ILE A 120 15.97 11.75 3.47
C ILE A 120 17.43 11.36 3.20
N GLN A 121 18.18 12.13 2.41
CA GLN A 121 19.58 11.85 2.11
C GLN A 121 20.43 11.80 3.38
N ALA A 122 20.23 12.74 4.31
CA ALA A 122 20.93 12.76 5.58
C ALA A 122 20.66 11.51 6.44
N VAL A 123 19.46 10.94 6.37
CA VAL A 123 19.15 9.66 7.01
C VAL A 123 19.84 8.52 6.27
N LEU A 124 19.73 8.45 4.95
CA LEU A 124 20.31 7.37 4.13
C LEU A 124 21.83 7.27 4.25
N GLN A 125 22.53 8.37 4.49
CA GLN A 125 23.99 8.40 4.65
C GLN A 125 24.49 7.92 6.02
N ARG A 126 23.59 7.69 6.98
CA ARG A 126 23.97 7.28 8.35
C ARG A 126 23.87 5.77 8.51
N ASP A 127 25.01 5.11 8.40
CA ASP A 127 25.13 3.65 8.47
C ASP A 127 24.54 3.09 9.76
N GLU A 128 24.65 3.81 10.88
CA GLU A 128 24.12 3.43 12.19
C GLU A 128 22.60 3.15 12.24
N PHE A 129 21.85 3.62 11.25
CA PHE A 129 20.41 3.37 11.14
C PHE A 129 20.07 2.12 10.33
N PHE A 130 21.05 1.50 9.67
CA PHE A 130 20.85 0.39 8.75
C PHE A 130 21.72 -0.81 9.16
N GLY A 131 21.18 -2.01 8.99
CA GLY A 131 21.79 -3.26 9.48
C GLY A 131 20.74 -4.27 9.93
N GLU A 132 19.55 -3.77 10.26
CA GLU A 132 18.33 -4.54 10.49
C GLU A 132 17.35 -4.33 9.32
N GLU A 133 16.29 -5.14 9.28
CA GLU A 133 15.21 -5.04 8.28
C GLU A 133 14.43 -3.71 8.40
N PHE A 134 14.53 -3.03 9.54
CA PHE A 134 13.85 -1.77 9.85
C PHE A 134 14.74 -0.84 10.69
N ILE A 135 14.50 0.46 10.58
CA ILE A 135 15.15 1.49 11.40
C ILE A 135 14.49 1.49 12.78
N SER A 136 15.20 0.97 13.78
CA SER A 136 14.69 0.90 15.16
C SER A 136 14.62 2.28 15.86
N ASN A 137 15.34 3.29 15.35
CA ASN A 137 15.35 4.64 15.92
C ASN A 137 14.07 5.43 15.59
N ARG A 138 13.07 5.33 16.48
CA ARG A 138 11.78 6.02 16.34
C ARG A 138 11.88 7.55 16.33
N GLN A 139 12.86 8.13 17.02
CA GLN A 139 13.00 9.59 17.06
C GLN A 139 13.38 10.15 15.68
N VAL A 140 14.28 9.46 14.97
CA VAL A 140 14.66 9.81 13.60
C VAL A 140 13.47 9.68 12.66
N LEU A 141 12.72 8.59 12.77
CA LEU A 141 11.52 8.37 11.95
C LEU A 141 10.47 9.45 12.20
N ARG A 142 10.16 9.77 13.46
CA ARG A 142 9.18 10.82 13.81
C ARG A 142 9.60 12.19 13.33
N LYS A 143 10.89 12.53 13.45
CA LYS A 143 11.42 13.80 12.93
C LYS A 143 11.24 13.87 11.41
N LEU A 144 11.55 12.78 10.70
CA LEU A 144 11.38 12.74 9.25
C LEU A 144 9.90 12.80 8.86
N LEU A 145 9.02 12.11 9.57
CA LEU A 145 7.56 12.20 9.37
C LEU A 145 7.05 13.63 9.55
N GLY A 146 7.53 14.37 10.56
CA GLY A 146 7.17 15.77 10.76
C GLY A 146 7.62 16.70 9.63
N VAL A 147 8.64 16.32 8.86
CA VAL A 147 9.08 17.05 7.65
C VAL A 147 8.29 16.62 6.42
N MET A 148 7.92 15.34 6.32
CA MET A 148 7.24 14.77 5.16
C MET A 148 5.73 15.03 5.16
N LEU A 149 5.09 14.95 6.33
CA LEU A 149 3.65 15.14 6.51
C LEU A 149 3.40 16.47 7.20
N THR A 150 2.73 17.37 6.50
CA THR A 150 2.35 18.69 7.01
C THR A 150 1.14 18.58 7.94
N GLU A 151 0.86 19.63 8.72
CA GLU A 151 -0.36 19.72 9.53
C GLU A 151 -1.63 19.47 8.70
N LYS A 152 -1.70 20.06 7.50
CA LYS A 152 -2.80 19.83 6.54
C LYS A 152 -2.91 18.36 6.12
N ASP A 153 -1.81 17.64 5.97
CA ASP A 153 -1.85 16.21 5.66
C ASP A 153 -2.46 15.42 6.83
N TRP A 154 -2.12 15.77 8.07
CA TRP A 154 -2.72 15.17 9.27
C TRP A 154 -4.22 15.50 9.41
N GLU A 155 -4.64 16.72 9.09
CA GLU A 155 -6.05 17.10 9.04
C GLU A 155 -6.83 16.26 8.02
N ILE A 156 -6.26 16.05 6.82
CA ILE A 156 -6.88 15.21 5.79
C ILE A 156 -7.02 13.77 6.29
N ILE A 157 -5.96 13.20 6.89
CA ILE A 157 -5.99 11.85 7.46
C ILE A 157 -7.08 11.74 8.53
N ALA A 158 -7.17 12.72 9.43
CA ALA A 158 -8.19 12.77 10.48
C ALA A 158 -9.60 12.91 9.92
N SER A 159 -9.81 13.77 8.92
CA SER A 159 -11.11 13.98 8.28
C SER A 159 -11.60 12.70 7.61
N VAL A 160 -10.74 12.03 6.84
CA VAL A 160 -11.08 10.77 6.17
C VAL A 160 -11.43 9.69 7.20
N ALA A 161 -10.68 9.61 8.30
CA ALA A 161 -11.00 8.69 9.39
C ALA A 161 -12.37 9.00 10.02
N ALA A 162 -12.65 10.27 10.31
CA ALA A 162 -13.91 10.71 10.89
C ALA A 162 -15.10 10.40 9.96
N ASP A 163 -14.96 10.63 8.66
CA ASP A 163 -16.01 10.34 7.69
C ASP A 163 -16.25 8.84 7.53
N ALA A 164 -15.18 8.02 7.55
CA ALA A 164 -15.29 6.56 7.57
C ALA A 164 -16.00 6.04 8.84
N LEU A 165 -15.81 6.69 9.99
CA LEU A 165 -16.55 6.37 11.21
C LEU A 165 -18.03 6.75 11.10
N LYS A 166 -18.35 7.95 10.59
CA LYS A 166 -19.74 8.40 10.40
C LYS A 166 -20.51 7.45 9.48
N GLN A 167 -19.90 7.01 8.39
CA GLN A 167 -20.52 6.07 7.44
C GLN A 167 -20.85 4.71 8.07
N GLN A 168 -20.16 4.31 9.14
CA GLN A 168 -20.45 3.06 9.84
C GLN A 168 -21.48 3.24 10.96
N ILE A 169 -21.47 4.38 11.64
CA ILE A 169 -22.36 4.65 12.79
C ILE A 169 -23.78 4.98 12.32
N ILE A 170 -23.96 5.76 11.25
CA ILE A 170 -25.29 6.20 10.79
C ILE A 170 -26.20 5.02 10.42
N PRO A 171 -25.75 4.02 9.64
CA PRO A 171 -26.55 2.84 9.36
C PRO A 171 -26.87 2.02 10.62
N LEU A 172 -25.89 1.87 11.52
CA LEU A 172 -26.06 1.10 12.76
C LEU A 172 -27.13 1.71 13.69
N LEU A 173 -27.18 3.05 13.78
CA LEU A 173 -28.22 3.75 14.55
C LEU A 173 -29.60 3.61 13.89
N SER A 174 -29.66 3.74 12.56
CA SER A 174 -30.90 3.58 11.79
C SER A 174 -31.50 2.18 11.92
N ASP A 175 -30.66 1.14 11.93
CA ASP A 175 -31.10 -0.26 12.10
C ASP A 175 -31.52 -0.57 13.54
N SER A 176 -30.88 0.06 14.53
CA SER A 176 -31.23 -0.09 15.94
C SER A 176 -32.58 0.56 16.30
N GLU A 177 -32.90 1.69 15.67
CA GLU A 177 -34.19 2.38 15.84
C GLU A 177 -35.35 1.59 15.21
N ASN A 178 -35.14 1.01 14.02
CA ASN A 178 -36.14 0.19 13.34
C ASN A 178 -36.44 -1.14 14.07
N ASN A 179 -35.44 -1.76 14.68
CA ASN A 179 -35.62 -2.98 15.47
C ASN A 179 -36.35 -2.75 16.79
N ASN A 180 -36.18 -1.58 17.42
CA ASN A 180 -36.90 -1.23 18.65
C ASN A 180 -38.39 -0.88 18.39
N GLN A 181 -38.74 -0.36 17.22
CA GLN A 181 -40.15 -0.11 16.86
C GLN A 181 -40.92 -1.39 16.55
N SER A 182 -40.24 -2.45 16.07
CA SER A 182 -40.86 -3.73 15.71
C SER A 182 -41.16 -4.65 16.91
N GLN A 183 -40.70 -4.31 18.12
CA GLN A 183 -40.97 -5.06 19.35
C GLN A 183 -42.10 -4.45 20.21
N ILE A 184 -42.71 -3.35 19.77
CA ILE A 184 -43.79 -2.64 20.49
C ILE A 184 -45.18 -2.88 19.83
N LEU A 185 -45.25 -3.71 18.79
CA LEU A 185 -46.50 -4.19 18.17
C LEU A 185 -46.70 -5.68 18.48
#